data_AF-A0A2G9M3T4-F1
#
_entry.id   AF-A0A2G9M3T4-F1
#
_cell.length_a   1.000
_cell.length_b   1.000
_cell.length_c   1.000
_cell.angle_alpha   90.00
_cell.angle_beta   90.00
_cell.angle_gamma   90.00
#
_symmetry.space_group_name_H-M   'P 1'
#
loop_
_entity.id
_entity.type
_entity.pdbx_description
1 polymer ?
#
loop_
_entity_poly.entity_id
_entity_poly.type
_entity_poly.pdbx_seq_one_letter_code
_entity_poly.pdbx_strand_id
1 'polypeptide(L)' 'MGTITINVDDQLEQQFRATVEQKLGTGKGKLGQAVQEALDNWIARKRQYEISERQVRLVKEGMPIGAGKWSRSDMHER' A
#
# COMPACT_ATOMS: atom_id res chain seq x y z
N MET A 1 2.46 15.96 -15.11
CA MET A 1 1.07 15.63 -14.74
C MET A 1 0.53 14.75 -15.85
N GLY A 2 0.29 13.47 -15.58
CA GLY A 2 -0.27 12.53 -16.57
C GLY A 2 -1.79 12.48 -16.44
N THR A 3 -2.49 12.32 -17.56
CA THR A 3 -3.95 12.16 -17.58
C THR A 3 -4.28 10.70 -17.86
N ILE A 4 -5.13 10.11 -17.03
CA ILE A 4 -5.64 8.76 -17.22
C ILE A 4 -7.16 8.87 -17.27
N THR A 5 -7.76 8.35 -18.35
CA THR A 5 -9.21 8.22 -18.46
C THR A 5 -9.61 6.83 -18.01
N ILE A 6 -10.48 6.75 -17.00
CA ILE A 6 -10.98 5.50 -16.44
C ILE A 6 -12.50 5.51 -16.47
N ASN A 7 -13.08 4.38 -16.86
CA ASN A 7 -14.50 4.13 -16.72
C ASN A 7 -14.71 3.34 -15.42
N VAL A 8 -15.65 3.81 -14.61
CA VAL A 8 -16.07 3.17 -13.37
C VAL A 8 -17.59 3.02 -13.39
N ASP A 9 -18.09 2.07 -12.62
CA ASP A 9 -19.54 1.91 -12.43
C ASP A 9 -20.16 3.16 -11.80
N ASP A 10 -21.35 3.54 -12.25
CA ASP A 10 -22.04 4.77 -11.83
C ASP A 10 -22.30 4.79 -10.32
N GLN A 11 -22.60 3.64 -9.71
CA GLN A 11 -22.84 3.55 -8.27
C GLN A 11 -21.54 3.82 -7.50
N LEU A 12 -20.42 3.30 -7.99
CA LEU A 12 -19.11 3.53 -7.39
C LEU A 12 -18.71 5.00 -7.50
N GLU A 13 -18.97 5.61 -8.65
CA GLU A 13 -18.69 7.03 -8.91
C GLU A 13 -19.45 7.94 -7.93
N GLN A 14 -20.75 7.69 -7.76
CA GLN A 14 -21.59 8.44 -6.83
C GLN A 14 -21.13 8.28 -5.38
N GLN A 15 -20.85 7.05 -4.95
CA GLN A 15 -20.35 6.77 -3.60
C GLN A 15 -19.01 7.47 -3.34
N PHE A 16 -18.12 7.45 -4.33
CA PHE A 16 -16.83 8.10 -4.23
C PHE A 16 -16.98 9.62 -4.10
N ARG A 17 -17.80 10.26 -4.95
CA ARG A 17 -18.08 11.70 -4.85
C ARG A 17 -18.66 12.09 -3.50
N ALA A 18 -19.68 11.37 -3.03
CA ALA A 18 -20.29 11.63 -1.73
C ALA A 18 -19.26 11.53 -0.59
N THR A 19 -18.38 10.54 -0.65
CA THR A 19 -17.30 10.36 0.34
C THR A 19 -16.31 11.53 0.30
N VAL A 20 -15.91 11.96 -0.89
CA VAL A 20 -15.00 13.11 -1.07
C VAL A 20 -15.63 14.39 -0.53
N GLU A 21 -16.89 14.64 -0.84
CA GLU A 21 -17.62 15.80 -0.32
C GLU A 21 -17.70 15.81 1.20
N GLN A 22 -17.97 14.65 1.82
CA GLN A 22 -18.03 14.53 3.28
C GLN A 22 -16.67 14.70 3.97
N LYS A 23 -15.58 14.21 3.36
CA LYS A 23 -14.26 14.17 3.99
C LYS A 23 -13.39 15.38 3.68
N LEU A 24 -13.45 15.86 2.44
CA LEU A 24 -12.55 16.89 1.91
C LEU A 24 -13.29 18.20 1.56
N GLY A 25 -14.62 18.20 1.65
CA GLY A 25 -15.49 19.31 1.29
C GLY A 25 -15.72 19.43 -0.22
N THR A 26 -16.48 20.45 -0.61
CA THR A 26 -16.74 20.79 -2.01
C THR A 26 -15.69 21.79 -2.54
N GLY A 27 -15.16 21.54 -3.73
CA GLY A 27 -14.18 22.45 -4.35
C GLY A 27 -13.48 21.87 -5.57
N LYS A 28 -13.04 22.75 -6.48
CA LYS A 28 -12.23 22.36 -7.64
C LYS A 28 -10.96 21.65 -7.17
N GLY A 29 -10.70 20.47 -7.71
CA GLY A 29 -9.48 19.70 -7.42
C GLY A 29 -9.61 18.68 -6.28
N LYS A 30 -10.67 18.69 -5.47
CA LYS A 30 -10.85 17.72 -4.36
C LYS A 30 -10.99 16.29 -4.84
N LEU A 31 -11.73 16.08 -5.92
CA LEU A 31 -11.83 14.77 -6.59
C LEU A 31 -10.47 14.29 -7.12
N GLY A 32 -9.71 15.18 -7.76
CA GLY A 32 -8.37 14.85 -8.24
C GLY A 32 -7.42 14.47 -7.10
N GLN A 33 -7.46 15.21 -6.00
CA GLN A 33 -6.69 14.92 -4.79
C GLN A 33 -7.07 13.55 -4.21
N ALA A 34 -8.36 13.25 -4.11
CA ALA A 34 -8.83 11.95 -3.60
C ALA A 34 -8.45 10.78 -4.51
N VAL A 35 -8.51 10.98 -5.84
CA VAL A 35 -8.05 9.97 -6.81
C VAL A 35 -6.55 9.72 -6.65
N GLN A 36 -5.76 10.77 -6.50
CA GLN A 36 -4.32 10.63 -6.27
C GLN A 36 -4.02 9.86 -4.98
N GLU A 37 -4.69 10.22 -3.87
CA GLU A 37 -4.56 9.50 -2.60
C GLU A 37 -4.96 8.02 -2.72
N ALA A 38 -6.05 7.73 -3.41
CA ALA A 38 -6.50 6.35 -3.64
C ALA A 38 -5.47 5.53 -4.43
N LEU A 39 -4.88 6.13 -5.48
CA LEU A 39 -3.84 5.48 -6.28
C LEU A 39 -2.56 5.24 -5.47
N ASP A 40 -2.11 6.22 -4.69
CA ASP A 40 -0.92 6.10 -3.84
C ASP A 40 -1.10 4.99 -2.80
N ASN A 41 -2.27 4.95 -2.13
CA ASN A 41 -2.61 3.92 -1.16
C ASN A 41 -2.68 2.53 -1.79
N TRP A 42 -3.24 2.41 -2.99
CA TRP A 42 -3.29 1.14 -3.71
C TRP A 42 -1.90 0.62 -4.07
N ILE A 43 -1.03 1.48 -4.61
CA ILE A 43 0.36 1.13 -4.96
C ILE A 43 1.13 0.70 -3.71
N ALA A 44 1.01 1.46 -2.61
CA ALA A 44 1.67 1.14 -1.35
C ALA A 44 1.22 -0.23 -0.83
N ARG A 45 -0.10 -0.50 -0.84
CA ARG A 45 -0.65 -1.79 -0.42
C ARG A 45 -0.17 -2.96 -1.28
N LYS A 46 -0.08 -2.77 -2.60
CA LYS A 46 0.42 -3.82 -3.52
C LYS A 46 1.90 -4.12 -3.29
N ARG A 47 2.73 -3.08 -3.11
CA ARG A 47 4.15 -3.27 -2.76
C ARG A 47 4.32 -3.98 -1.41
N GLN A 48 3.54 -3.60 -0.40
CA GLN A 48 3.61 -4.25 0.90
C GLN A 48 3.17 -5.71 0.84
N TYR A 49 2.17 -6.03 0.02
CA TYR A 49 1.77 -7.41 -0.24
C TYR A 49 2.89 -8.21 -0.89
N GLU A 50 3.55 -7.68 -1.93
CA GLU A 50 4.70 -8.33 -2.58
C GLU A 50 5.87 -8.57 -1.60
N ILE A 51 6.18 -7.60 -0.74
CA ILE A 51 7.21 -7.76 0.30
C ILE A 51 6.80 -8.86 1.28
N SER A 52 5.54 -8.87 1.71
CA SER A 52 5.02 -9.85 2.65
C SER A 52 5.05 -11.26 2.06
N GLU A 53 4.62 -11.43 0.80
CA GLU A 53 4.68 -12.73 0.12
C GLU A 53 6.13 -13.19 -0.09
N ARG A 54 7.05 -12.27 -0.43
CA ARG A 54 8.48 -12.58 -0.53
C ARG A 54 9.05 -13.02 0.82
N GLN A 55 8.70 -12.36 1.92
CA GLN A 55 9.16 -12.73 3.26
C GLN A 55 8.57 -14.08 3.70
N VAL A 56 7.27 -14.31 3.47
CA VAL A 56 6.63 -15.61 3.73
C VAL A 56 7.28 -16.71 2.89
N ARG A 57 7.63 -16.42 1.64
CA ARG A 57 8.36 -17.35 0.77
C ARG A 57 9.75 -17.66 1.31
N LEU A 58 10.53 -16.68 1.77
CA LEU A 58 11.84 -16.92 2.40
C LEU A 58 11.73 -17.77 3.68
N VAL A 59 10.67 -17.58 4.47
CA VAL A 59 10.37 -18.43 5.63
C VAL A 59 10.02 -19.85 5.20
N LYS A 60 9.18 -20.02 4.17
CA LYS A 60 8.73 -21.33 3.65
C LYS A 60 9.82 -22.11 2.90
N GLU A 61 10.66 -21.42 2.14
CA GLU A 61 11.82 -22.00 1.45
C GLU A 61 12.94 -22.35 2.43
N GLY A 62 12.69 -22.19 3.73
CA GLY A 62 13.60 -22.62 4.77
C GLY A 62 14.87 -21.80 4.70
N MET A 63 14.76 -20.46 4.77
CA MET A 63 15.90 -19.67 5.22
C MET A 63 16.41 -20.37 6.49
N PRO A 64 17.64 -20.91 6.50
CA PRO A 64 18.22 -21.42 7.72
C PRO A 64 18.49 -20.16 8.54
N ILE A 65 17.49 -19.70 9.29
CA ILE A 65 17.71 -18.94 10.51
C ILE A 65 18.44 -19.96 11.37
N GLY A 66 19.76 -19.95 11.23
CA GLY A 66 20.63 -21.06 11.55
C GLY A 66 20.27 -21.61 12.92
N ALA A 67 20.30 -22.94 13.04
CA ALA A 67 20.38 -23.62 14.32
C ALA A 67 21.71 -23.31 15.06
N GLY A 68 22.25 -22.10 14.89
CA GLY A 68 23.37 -21.56 15.66
C GLY A 68 22.81 -20.91 16.90
N LYS A 69 23.22 -21.39 18.07
CA LYS A 69 23.04 -20.66 19.32
C LYS A 69 23.81 -19.34 19.20
N TRP A 70 23.14 -18.24 18.89
CA TRP A 70 23.75 -16.92 19.01
C TRP A 70 23.62 -16.44 20.45
N SER A 71 24.76 -16.15 21.09
CA SER A 71 24.77 -15.52 22.39
C SER A 71 24.58 -14.02 22.22
N ARG A 72 23.94 -13.36 23.19
CA ARG A 72 23.67 -11.91 23.18
C ARG A 72 24.96 -11.05 23.09
N SER A 73 26.10 -11.64 23.40
CA SER A 73 27.44 -11.09 23.26
C SER A 73 27.95 -11.00 21.82
N ASP A 74 27.37 -11.76 20.87
CA ASP A 74 27.82 -11.82 19.48
C ASP A 74 27.16 -10.75 18.58
N MET A 75 26.14 -10.04 19.08
CA MET A 75 25.37 -9.04 18.32
C MET A 75 25.89 -7.60 18.47
N HIS A 76 26.92 -7.38 19.31
CA HIS A 76 27.51 -6.06 19.51
C HIS A 76 29.01 -6.09 19.20
N GLU A 77 29.35 -6.27 17.92
CA GLU A 77 30.60 -5.74 17.40
C GLU A 77 30.38 -5.13 16.02
N ARG A 78 30.46 -3.78 16.03
CA ARG A 78 30.37 -2.79 14.94
C ARG A 78 28.97 -2.31 14.54
#